data_AF-A0A9J8CZI3-F1
#
_entry.id   AF-A0A9J8CZI3-F1
#
_cell.length_a   1.000
_cell.length_b   1.000
_cell.length_c   1.000
_cell.angle_alpha   90.00
_cell.angle_beta   90.00
_cell.angle_gamma   90.00
#
_symmetry.space_group_name_H-M   'P 1'
#
loop_
_entity.id
_entity.type
_entity.pdbx_description
1 polymer ?
#
loop_
_entity_poly.entity_id
_entity_poly.type
_entity_poly.pdbx_seq_one_letter_code
_entity_poly.pdbx_strand_id
1 'polypeptide(L)'
;MKLTVSTFVLLICTAALLSTTEGRPKSQKPGCRCRQQYPGPAIPAKKVLSLSVIPAGPNCKNEEIIATMKNAQTCLDPTKDWVISLKKEINKRNIKSQP
;
A
#
# COMPACT_ATOMS: atom_id res chain seq x y z
N MET A 1 0.32 44.03 -41.21
CA MET A 1 1.09 44.06 -39.95
C MET A 1 0.25 43.97 -38.67
N LYS A 2 -1.00 44.49 -38.62
CA LYS A 2 -1.84 44.43 -37.39
C LYS A 2 -2.47 43.06 -37.11
N LEU A 3 -2.90 42.32 -38.14
CA LEU A 3 -3.50 40.98 -37.97
C LEU A 3 -2.49 39.93 -37.49
N THR A 4 -1.25 39.98 -37.99
CA THR A 4 -0.20 39.02 -37.63
C THR A 4 0.22 39.15 -36.17
N VAL A 5 0.33 40.38 -35.65
CA VAL A 5 0.64 40.62 -34.23
C VAL A 5 -0.45 40.04 -33.33
N SER A 6 -1.72 40.21 -33.70
CA SER A 6 -2.85 39.67 -32.94
C SER A 6 -2.85 38.15 -32.87
N THR A 7 -2.46 37.46 -33.95
CA THR A 7 -2.38 35.99 -33.97
C THR A 7 -1.21 35.45 -33.16
N PHE A 8 -0.06 36.14 -33.18
CA PHE A 8 1.10 35.75 -32.37
C PHE A 8 0.83 35.93 -30.87
N VAL A 9 0.16 37.02 -30.48
CA VAL A 9 -0.24 37.25 -29.07
C VAL A 9 -1.19 36.15 -28.59
N LEU A 10 -2.17 35.76 -29.41
CA LEU A 10 -3.13 34.72 -29.04
C LEU A 10 -2.46 33.34 -28.89
N LEU A 11 -1.48 33.02 -29.75
CA LEU A 11 -0.70 31.78 -29.70
C LEU A 11 0.23 31.69 -28.47
N ILE A 12 0.78 32.81 -28.02
CA ILE A 12 1.63 32.84 -26.82
C ILE A 12 0.78 32.68 -25.55
N CYS A 13 -0.42 33.28 -25.51
CA CYS A 13 -1.34 33.13 -24.38
C CYS A 13 -1.83 31.69 -24.16
N THR A 14 -2.04 30.92 -25.23
CA THR A 14 -2.49 29.51 -25.11
C THR A 14 -1.38 28.57 -24.61
N ALA A 15 -0.13 28.81 -24.99
CA ALA A 15 1.01 28.01 -24.52
C ALA A 15 1.33 28.20 -23.02
N ALA A 16 1.10 29.41 -22.48
CA ALA A 16 1.31 29.70 -21.06
C ALA A 16 0.31 28.99 -20.14
N LEU A 17 -0.94 28.78 -20.60
CA LEU A 17 -1.97 28.09 -19.83
C LEU A 17 -1.74 26.57 -19.72
N LEU A 18 -1.06 25.97 -20.70
CA LEU A 18 -0.78 24.52 -20.75
C LEU A 18 0.45 24.12 -19.90
N SER A 19 1.28 25.07 -19.51
CA SER A 19 2.58 24.80 -18.86
C SER A 19 2.51 24.68 -17.32
N THR A 20 1.31 24.60 -16.73
CA THR A 20 1.13 24.43 -15.28
C THR A 20 0.44 23.12 -14.92
N THR A 21 0.83 22.04 -15.58
CA THR A 21 0.57 20.68 -15.10
C THR A 21 1.88 20.08 -14.59
N GLU A 22 2.46 20.75 -13.60
CA GLU A 22 3.37 20.08 -12.69
C GLU A 22 2.51 19.08 -11.92
N GLY A 23 2.52 17.83 -12.37
CA GLY A 23 1.91 16.70 -11.67
C GLY A 23 2.54 16.61 -10.30
N ARG A 24 1.99 17.35 -9.33
CA ARG A 24 2.42 17.33 -7.93
C ARG A 24 2.50 15.85 -7.57
N PRO A 25 3.68 15.31 -7.16
CA PRO A 25 3.70 13.95 -6.67
C PRO A 25 2.66 13.95 -5.56
N LYS A 26 1.57 13.20 -5.77
CA LYS A 26 0.54 13.03 -4.75
C LYS A 26 1.34 12.63 -3.54
N SER A 27 1.46 13.55 -2.58
CA SER A 27 2.01 13.28 -1.28
C SER A 27 1.11 12.15 -0.79
N GLN A 28 1.60 10.92 -0.93
CA GLN A 28 0.88 9.76 -0.50
C GLN A 28 0.72 10.03 0.98
N LYS A 29 -0.51 10.37 1.42
CA LYS A 29 -0.82 10.40 2.85
C LYS A 29 -0.16 9.15 3.44
N PRO A 30 0.57 9.24 4.56
CA PRO A 30 1.09 8.06 5.21
C PRO A 30 -0.14 7.24 5.60
N GLY A 31 -0.48 6.30 4.73
CA GLY A 31 -1.62 5.43 4.85
C GLY A 31 -1.11 4.06 5.22
N CYS A 32 -1.96 3.27 5.84
CA CYS A 32 -1.73 1.86 6.09
C CYS A 32 -1.11 1.17 4.86
N ARG A 33 -0.12 0.30 5.08
CA ARG A 33 0.56 -0.43 4.00
C ARG A 33 -0.43 -1.33 3.26
N CYS A 34 -1.42 -1.84 3.96
CA CYS A 34 -2.51 -2.66 3.46
C CYS A 34 -3.66 -1.79 2.95
N ARG A 35 -3.90 -1.85 1.63
CA ARG A 35 -5.08 -1.24 1.00
C ARG A 35 -6.29 -2.16 0.98
N GLN A 36 -6.06 -3.47 0.92
CA GLN A 36 -7.11 -4.50 0.87
C GLN A 36 -6.65 -5.74 1.63
N GLN A 37 -7.56 -6.30 2.42
CA GLN A 37 -7.35 -7.57 3.12
C GLN A 37 -7.72 -8.75 2.22
N TYR A 38 -7.07 -9.89 2.43
CA TYR A 38 -7.37 -11.12 1.72
C TYR A 38 -8.81 -11.59 2.03
N PRO A 39 -9.71 -11.66 1.02
CA PRO A 39 -11.12 -11.97 1.23
C PRO A 39 -11.42 -13.48 1.24
N GLY A 40 -10.43 -14.32 0.94
CA GLY A 40 -10.61 -15.76 0.75
C GLY A 40 -10.66 -16.57 2.06
N PRO A 41 -10.72 -17.91 1.95
CA PRO A 41 -10.79 -18.81 3.09
C PRO A 41 -9.49 -18.84 3.90
N ALA A 42 -9.51 -19.48 5.07
CA ALA A 42 -8.34 -19.56 5.95
C ALA A 42 -7.09 -20.09 5.22
N ILE A 43 -5.97 -19.37 5.36
CA ILE A 43 -4.70 -19.73 4.73
C ILE A 43 -3.97 -20.74 5.63
N PRO A 44 -3.61 -21.93 5.12
CA PRO A 44 -2.86 -22.91 5.88
C PRO A 44 -1.49 -22.37 6.32
N ALA A 45 -1.14 -22.56 7.59
CA ALA A 45 0.12 -22.07 8.17
C ALA A 45 1.38 -22.54 7.41
N LYS A 46 1.34 -23.74 6.82
CA LYS A 46 2.41 -24.30 5.97
C LYS A 46 2.73 -23.50 4.70
N LYS A 47 1.78 -22.69 4.20
CA LYS A 47 1.98 -21.84 3.02
C LYS A 47 2.58 -20.47 3.37
N VAL A 48 2.58 -20.12 4.65
CA VAL A 48 3.10 -18.85 5.16
C VAL A 48 4.55 -19.06 5.59
N LEU A 49 5.45 -18.34 4.94
CA LEU A 49 6.89 -18.35 5.20
C LEU A 49 7.23 -17.49 6.42
N SER A 50 6.63 -16.30 6.50
CA SER A 50 6.79 -15.39 7.63
C SER A 50 5.57 -14.47 7.77
N LEU A 51 5.38 -13.93 8.98
CA LEU A 51 4.41 -12.87 9.26
C LEU A 51 5.15 -11.61 9.66
N SER A 52 4.75 -10.48 9.08
CA SER A 52 5.09 -9.14 9.57
C SER A 52 3.86 -8.57 10.28
N VAL A 53 4.03 -8.27 11.57
CA VAL A 53 2.98 -7.65 12.39
C VAL A 53 3.39 -6.21 12.64
N ILE A 54 2.61 -5.28 12.10
CA ILE A 54 2.85 -3.84 12.22
C ILE A 54 1.79 -3.31 13.20
N PRO A 55 2.17 -2.82 14.38
CA PRO A 55 1.20 -2.31 15.34
C PRO A 55 0.56 -1.00 14.83
N ALA A 56 -0.61 -0.67 15.39
CA ALA A 56 -1.22 0.63 15.19
C ALA A 56 -0.27 1.76 15.63
N GLY A 57 -0.27 2.87 14.90
CA GLY A 57 0.60 4.01 15.13
C GLY A 57 0.10 5.29 14.45
N PRO A 58 0.90 6.36 14.47
CA PRO A 58 0.49 7.68 13.94
C PRO A 58 0.16 7.65 12.44
N ASN A 59 0.76 6.73 11.69
CA ASN A 59 0.57 6.59 10.24
C ASN A 59 -0.55 5.60 9.86
N CYS A 60 -0.96 4.71 10.77
CA CYS A 60 -2.04 3.76 10.53
C CYS A 60 -2.69 3.39 11.86
N LYS A 61 -3.99 3.65 12.01
CA LYS A 61 -4.71 3.43 13.28
C LYS A 61 -4.97 1.96 13.60
N ASN A 62 -4.78 1.06 12.63
CA ASN A 62 -5.10 -0.36 12.77
C ASN A 62 -3.81 -1.19 12.82
N GLU A 63 -3.82 -2.31 13.55
CA GLU A 63 -2.77 -3.33 13.42
C GLU A 63 -2.83 -3.91 12.00
N GLU A 64 -1.68 -4.07 11.35
CA GLU A 64 -1.57 -4.71 10.04
C GLU A 64 -0.81 -6.03 10.17
N ILE A 65 -1.38 -7.09 9.61
CA ILE A 65 -0.72 -8.40 9.53
C ILE A 65 -0.47 -8.71 8.07
N ILE A 66 0.79 -8.86 7.70
CA ILE A 66 1.20 -9.16 6.32
C ILE A 66 1.85 -10.54 6.30
N ALA A 67 1.23 -11.46 5.59
CA ALA A 67 1.78 -12.79 5.36
C ALA A 67 2.66 -12.81 4.11
N THR A 68 3.90 -13.24 4.28
CA THR A 68 4.80 -13.54 3.16
C THR A 68 4.64 -15.00 2.79
N MET A 69 4.24 -15.25 1.56
CA MET A 69 4.15 -16.58 0.95
C MET A 69 5.19 -16.68 -0.17
N LYS A 70 5.35 -17.88 -0.75
CA LYS A 70 6.36 -18.14 -1.80
C LYS A 70 6.31 -17.16 -2.98
N ASN A 71 5.11 -16.76 -3.41
CA ASN A 71 4.92 -15.99 -4.63
C ASN A 71 4.38 -14.57 -4.39
N ALA A 72 3.89 -14.27 -3.18
CA ALA A 72 3.18 -13.04 -2.92
C ALA A 72 3.20 -12.69 -1.43
N GLN A 73 3.05 -11.40 -1.17
CA GLN A 73 2.67 -10.88 0.14
C GLN A 73 1.18 -10.57 0.14
N THR A 74 0.50 -10.90 1.23
CA THR A 74 -0.94 -10.65 1.36
C THR A 74 -1.25 -10.09 2.73
N CYS A 75 -2.10 -9.07 2.75
CA CYS A 75 -2.60 -8.48 3.99
C CYS A 75 -3.73 -9.34 4.55
N LEU A 76 -3.66 -9.62 5.84
CA LEU A 76 -4.63 -10.42 6.57
C LEU A 76 -5.43 -9.53 7.52
N ASP A 77 -6.68 -9.90 7.74
CA ASP A 77 -7.55 -9.20 8.68
C ASP A 77 -7.26 -9.67 10.11
N PRO A 78 -6.71 -8.81 10.99
CA PRO A 78 -6.37 -9.18 12.36
C PRO A 78 -7.60 -9.56 13.21
N THR A 79 -8.81 -9.21 12.76
CA THR A 79 -10.06 -9.51 13.48
C THR A 79 -10.58 -10.93 13.24
N LYS A 80 -10.04 -11.66 12.25
CA LYS A 80 -10.49 -13.03 11.94
C LYS A 80 -9.81 -14.05 12.86
N ASP A 81 -10.60 -14.95 13.45
CA ASP A 81 -10.11 -15.99 14.37
C ASP A 81 -8.99 -16.88 13.78
N TRP A 82 -9.09 -17.19 12.49
CA TRP A 82 -8.08 -18.00 11.82
C TRP A 82 -6.75 -17.25 11.64
N VAL A 83 -6.77 -15.92 11.51
CA VAL A 83 -5.56 -15.08 11.44
C VAL A 83 -4.89 -15.00 12.81
N ILE A 84 -5.68 -14.87 13.88
CA ILE A 84 -5.18 -14.91 15.26
C ILE A 84 -4.51 -16.27 15.53
N SER A 85 -5.15 -17.36 15.11
CA SER A 85 -4.60 -18.71 15.23
C SER A 85 -3.32 -18.88 14.41
N LEU A 86 -3.31 -18.38 13.16
CA LEU A 86 -2.13 -18.40 12.29
C LEU A 86 -0.94 -17.65 12.92
N LYS A 87 -1.17 -16.48 13.52
CA LYS A 87 -0.14 -15.69 14.24
C LYS A 87 0.50 -16.51 15.36
N LYS A 88 -0.31 -17.21 16.17
CA LYS A 88 0.17 -18.09 17.24
C LYS A 88 1.01 -19.26 16.70
N GLU A 89 0.55 -19.92 15.64
CA GLU A 89 1.24 -21.07 15.04
C GLU A 89 2.57 -20.69 14.37
N ILE A 90 2.65 -19.52 13.72
CA ILE A 90 3.92 -18.98 13.21
C ILE A 90 4.88 -18.66 14.36
N ASN A 91 4.40 -18.02 15.43
CA ASN A 91 5.24 -17.66 16.58
C ASN A 91 5.85 -18.90 17.25
N LYS A 92 5.06 -19.95 17.46
CA LYS A 92 5.55 -21.24 18.00
C LYS A 92 6.66 -21.85 17.12
N ARG A 93 6.51 -21.78 15.79
CA ARG A 93 7.53 -22.27 14.85
C ARG A 93 8.84 -21.51 14.99
N ASN A 94 8.78 -20.17 15.09
CA ASN A 94 9.96 -19.32 15.24
C ASN A 94 10.72 -19.64 16.54
N ILE A 95 10.02 -19.81 17.66
CA ILE A 95 10.61 -20.19 18.95
C ILE A 95 11.32 -21.54 18.83
N LYS A 96 10.68 -22.54 18.21
CA LYS A 96 11.27 -23.88 18.03
C LYS A 96 12.50 -23.86 17.11
N SER A 97 12.58 -22.93 16.17
CA SER A 97 13.72 -22.79 15.26
C SER A 97 14.88 -21.98 15.83
N GLN A 98 14.71 -21.31 16.98
CA GLN A 98 15.83 -20.69 17.68
C GLN A 98 16.63 -21.75 18.44
N PRO A 99 17.97 -21.77 18.31
CA PRO A 99 18.84 -22.73 18.99
C PRO A 99 18.88 -22.49 20.51
#